data_AF-A0A9E3L046-F1
#
_entry.id   AF-A0A9E3L046-F1
#
_cell.length_a   1.000
_cell.length_b   1.000
_cell.length_c   1.000
_cell.angle_alpha   90.00
_cell.angle_beta   90.00
_cell.angle_gamma   90.00
#
_symmetry.space_group_name_H-M   'P 1'
#
loop_
_entity.id
_entity.type
_entity.pdbx_description
1 polymer ?
#
loop_
_entity_poly.entity_id
_entity_poly.type
_entity_poly.pdbx_seq_one_letter_code
_entity_poly.pdbx_strand_id
1 'polypeptide(L)'
;LRPGQYSWWGPTAWRVGSLAMWLYKLRRLNGPNFTWPLLMFSGAVSERRLQRMGKIYAPKPLRTKGRRELLASLKPRDWQFLRADNGDLPVHLTQPQAVFT
;
A
#
# COMPACT_ATOMS: atom_id res chain seq x y z
N LEU A 1 -40.27 17.40 -32.80
CA LEU A 1 -39.17 18.38 -33.03
C LEU A 1 -39.04 18.59 -34.53
N ARG A 2 -38.97 19.83 -35.01
CA ARG A 2 -38.72 20.09 -36.44
C ARG A 2 -37.30 19.61 -36.80
N PRO A 3 -37.03 19.06 -37.99
CA PRO A 3 -35.72 18.50 -38.36
C PRO A 3 -34.53 19.46 -38.16
N GLY A 4 -34.75 20.79 -38.19
CA GLY A 4 -33.73 21.81 -37.93
C GLY A 4 -33.52 22.22 -36.45
N GLN A 5 -34.20 21.60 -35.49
CA GLN A 5 -34.09 21.90 -34.06
C GLN A 5 -33.22 20.88 -33.29
N TYR A 6 -32.62 19.91 -33.98
CA TYR A 6 -31.71 18.96 -33.36
C TYR A 6 -30.37 19.62 -33.06
N SER A 7 -30.11 19.88 -31.78
CA SER A 7 -28.79 20.32 -31.34
C SER A 7 -27.82 19.14 -31.36
N TRP A 8 -26.89 19.14 -32.32
CA TRP A 8 -25.86 18.10 -32.44
C TRP A 8 -24.83 18.16 -31.30
N TRP A 9 -24.65 19.34 -30.70
CA TRP A 9 -23.69 19.55 -29.61
C TRP A 9 -24.27 19.23 -28.23
N GLY A 10 -25.61 19.29 -28.05
CA GLY A 10 -26.28 19.04 -26.77
C GLY A 10 -25.92 17.68 -26.14
N PRO A 11 -26.03 16.56 -26.88
CA PRO A 11 -25.61 15.24 -26.40
C PRO A 11 -24.13 15.19 -26.01
N THR A 12 -23.26 15.82 -26.79
CA THR A 12 -21.81 15.85 -26.54
C THR A 12 -21.48 16.66 -25.28
N ALA A 13 -22.06 17.85 -25.12
CA ALA A 13 -21.88 18.67 -23.93
C ALA A 13 -22.40 17.97 -22.66
N TRP A 14 -23.55 17.28 -22.75
CA TRP A 14 -24.07 16.49 -21.63
C TRP A 14 -23.12 15.35 -21.23
N ARG A 15 -22.59 14.61 -22.21
CA ARG A 15 -21.64 13.51 -21.96
C ARG A 15 -20.35 14.01 -21.31
N VAL A 16 -19.76 15.08 -21.83
CA VAL A 16 -18.53 15.65 -21.26
C VAL A 16 -18.78 16.27 -19.89
N GLY A 17 -19.87 17.04 -19.74
CA GLY A 17 -20.23 17.69 -18.49
C GLY A 17 -20.54 16.71 -17.36
N SER A 18 -21.25 15.62 -17.67
CA SER A 18 -21.55 14.58 -16.68
C SER A 18 -20.30 13.85 -16.21
N LEU A 19 -19.37 13.52 -17.12
CA LEU A 19 -18.07 12.94 -16.76
C LEU A 19 -17.23 13.90 -15.90
N ALA A 20 -17.16 15.19 -16.26
CA ALA A 20 -16.42 16.19 -15.49
C ALA A 20 -17.02 16.38 -14.08
N MET A 21 -18.35 16.48 -13.97
CA MET A 21 -19.05 16.59 -12.70
C MET A 21 -18.85 15.35 -11.82
N TRP A 22 -18.91 14.16 -12.43
CA TRP A 22 -18.63 12.91 -11.74
C TRP A 22 -17.20 12.87 -11.20
N LEU A 23 -16.21 13.21 -12.04
CA LEU A 23 -14.80 13.25 -11.64
C LEU A 23 -14.55 14.26 -10.51
N TYR A 24 -15.20 15.42 -10.58
CA TYR A 24 -15.14 16.45 -9.55
C TYR A 24 -15.69 15.94 -8.21
N LYS A 25 -16.90 15.35 -8.21
CA LYS A 25 -17.48 14.78 -6.99
C LYS A 25 -16.62 13.64 -6.44
N LEU A 26 -16.15 12.74 -7.30
CA LEU A 26 -15.30 11.62 -6.91
C LEU A 26 -14.02 12.11 -6.20
N ARG A 27 -13.32 13.10 -6.77
CA ARG A 27 -12.15 13.70 -6.12
C ARG A 27 -12.51 14.40 -4.80
N ARG A 28 -13.63 15.14 -4.75
CA ARG A 28 -14.04 15.88 -3.56
C ARG A 28 -14.37 14.96 -2.39
N LEU A 29 -15.01 13.81 -2.65
CA LEU A 29 -15.39 12.84 -1.62
C LEU A 29 -14.20 12.02 -1.09
N ASN A 30 -13.23 11.70 -1.94
CA ASN A 30 -12.05 10.91 -1.55
C ASN A 30 -10.84 11.75 -1.10
N GLY A 31 -10.93 13.07 -1.23
CA GLY A 31 -9.89 14.01 -0.79
C GLY A 31 -8.87 14.41 -1.88
N PRO A 32 -8.06 15.46 -1.62
CA PRO A 32 -7.18 16.07 -2.62
C PRO A 32 -6.10 15.12 -3.17
N ASN A 33 -5.69 14.12 -2.38
CA ASN A 33 -4.65 13.15 -2.75
C ASN A 33 -5.16 11.99 -3.63
N PHE A 34 -6.47 11.87 -3.85
CA PHE A 34 -7.07 10.76 -4.61
C PHE A 34 -6.77 10.79 -6.12
N THR A 35 -6.28 11.92 -6.63
CA THR A 35 -5.95 12.09 -8.06
C THR A 35 -4.96 11.04 -8.56
N TRP A 36 -3.90 10.75 -7.79
CA TRP A 36 -2.86 9.81 -8.21
C TRP A 36 -3.34 8.35 -8.20
N PRO A 37 -4.01 7.86 -7.14
CA PRO A 37 -4.70 6.57 -7.18
C PRO A 37 -5.68 6.44 -8.35
N LEU A 38 -6.46 7.48 -8.63
CA LEU A 38 -7.41 7.46 -9.74
C LEU A 38 -6.73 7.28 -11.11
N LEU A 39 -5.61 7.97 -11.33
CA LEU A 39 -4.81 7.83 -12.55
C LEU A 39 -4.12 6.46 -12.64
N MET A 40 -3.74 5.89 -11.50
CA MET A 40 -3.17 4.55 -11.42
C MET A 40 -4.21 3.47 -11.77
N PHE A 41 -5.38 3.50 -11.12
CA PHE A 41 -6.44 2.50 -11.31
C PHE A 41 -7.13 2.57 -12.66
N SER A 42 -7.22 3.76 -13.25
CA SER A 42 -7.74 3.93 -14.61
C SER A 42 -6.75 3.50 -15.70
N GLY A 43 -5.49 3.24 -15.35
CA GLY A 43 -4.42 2.95 -16.31
C GLY A 43 -3.97 4.17 -17.12
N ALA A 44 -4.49 5.37 -16.83
CA ALA A 44 -4.14 6.60 -17.53
C ALA A 44 -2.65 6.98 -17.35
N VAL A 45 -2.05 6.60 -16.21
CA VAL A 45 -0.62 6.79 -15.95
C VAL A 45 -0.02 5.49 -15.42
N SER A 46 1.05 5.01 -16.05
CA SER A 46 1.78 3.81 -15.60
C SER A 46 2.37 3.98 -14.20
N GLU A 47 2.43 2.91 -13.42
CA GLU A 47 3.08 2.87 -12.10
C GLU A 47 4.52 3.38 -12.13
N ARG A 48 5.32 3.00 -13.14
CA ARG A 48 6.71 3.48 -13.30
C ARG A 48 6.80 5.01 -13.37
N ARG A 49 5.86 5.68 -14.06
CA ARG A 49 5.80 7.15 -14.11
C ARG A 49 5.40 7.74 -12.75
N LEU A 50 4.39 7.16 -12.10
CA LEU A 50 3.96 7.60 -10.77
C LEU A 50 5.07 7.44 -9.71
N GLN A 51 5.87 6.37 -9.78
CA GLN A 51 7.05 6.15 -8.94
C GLN A 51 8.10 7.23 -9.17
N ARG A 52 8.44 7.53 -10.43
CA ARG A 52 9.39 8.61 -10.78
C ARG A 52 8.92 9.99 -10.31
N MET A 53 7.61 10.23 -10.30
CA MET A 53 7.00 11.45 -9.78
C MET A 53 6.90 11.48 -8.23
N GLY A 54 7.30 10.42 -7.54
CA GLY A 54 7.18 10.30 -6.08
C GLY A 54 5.74 10.21 -5.58
N LYS A 55 4.79 9.84 -6.43
CA LYS A 55 3.35 9.75 -6.08
C LYS A 55 2.96 8.40 -5.51
N ILE A 56 3.71 7.36 -5.85
CA ILE A 56 3.57 6.04 -5.23
C ILE A 56 4.94 5.56 -4.75
N TYR A 57 4.94 4.76 -3.69
CA TYR A 57 6.16 4.19 -3.12
C TYR A 57 6.82 3.24 -4.12
N ALA A 58 8.11 3.46 -4.38
CA ALA A 58 8.91 2.50 -5.11
C ALA A 58 9.31 1.37 -4.13
N PRO A 59 8.95 0.10 -4.40
CA PRO A 59 9.26 -0.99 -3.50
C PRO A 59 10.78 -1.10 -3.34
N LYS A 60 11.25 -1.02 -2.09
CA LYS A 60 12.62 -1.37 -1.75
C LYS A 60 12.65 -2.81 -1.26
N PRO A 61 13.66 -3.60 -1.64
CA PRO A 61 13.82 -4.93 -1.07
C PRO A 61 13.88 -4.80 0.45
N LEU A 62 13.00 -5.52 1.13
CA LEU A 62 13.00 -5.55 2.60
C LEU A 62 14.21 -6.35 3.06
N ARG A 63 14.89 -5.87 4.10
CA ARG A 63 15.95 -6.65 4.75
C ARG A 63 15.30 -7.84 5.44
N THR A 64 15.50 -9.04 4.89
CA THR A 64 15.09 -10.28 5.54
C THR A 64 15.94 -10.47 6.79
N LYS A 65 15.28 -10.60 7.95
CA LYS A 65 15.96 -10.90 9.20
C LYS A 65 15.98 -12.40 9.44
N GLY A 66 17.11 -12.90 9.94
CA GLY A 66 17.20 -14.28 10.42
C GLY A 66 16.45 -14.48 11.74
N ARG A 67 16.20 -15.74 12.12
CA ARG A 67 15.53 -16.07 13.40
C ARG A 67 16.21 -15.43 14.60
N ARG A 68 17.53 -15.53 14.71
CA ARG A 68 18.31 -14.87 15.78
C ARG A 68 18.09 -13.37 15.84
N GLU A 69 18.11 -12.69 14.70
CA GLU A 69 17.89 -11.24 14.61
C GLU A 69 16.45 -10.85 15.01
N LEU A 70 15.47 -11.71 14.70
CA LEU A 70 14.09 -11.52 15.13
C LEU A 70 13.93 -11.71 16.64
N LEU A 71 14.50 -12.78 17.20
CA LEU A 71 14.47 -13.05 18.64
C LEU A 71 15.17 -11.95 19.44
N ALA A 72 16.29 -11.43 18.93
CA ALA A 72 17.00 -10.30 19.52
C ALA A 72 16.18 -8.99 19.51
N SER A 73 15.17 -8.87 18.65
CA SER A 73 14.29 -7.69 18.59
C SER A 73 13.10 -7.74 19.56
N LEU A 74 12.87 -8.87 20.23
CA LEU A 74 11.82 -9.00 21.24
C LEU A 74 12.15 -8.18 22.49
N LYS A 75 11.12 -7.70 23.19
CA LYS A 75 11.29 -7.03 24.47
C LYS A 75 11.86 -8.02 25.51
N PRO A 76 12.75 -7.59 26.43
CA PRO A 76 13.32 -8.50 27.42
C PRO A 76 12.30 -9.25 28.28
N ARG A 77 11.15 -8.64 28.59
CA ARG A 77 10.04 -9.29 29.31
C ARG A 77 9.49 -10.52 28.59
N ASP A 78 9.55 -10.55 27.27
CA ASP A 78 8.98 -11.64 26.47
C ASP A 78 9.97 -12.80 26.33
N TRP A 79 11.22 -12.64 26.76
CA TRP A 79 12.25 -13.65 26.65
C TRP A 79 11.98 -14.90 27.50
N GLN A 80 11.18 -14.78 28.56
CA GLN A 80 10.75 -15.92 29.39
C GLN A 80 9.92 -16.96 28.62
N PHE A 81 9.33 -16.57 27.48
CA PHE A 81 8.57 -17.49 26.63
C PHE A 81 9.44 -18.18 25.57
N LEU A 82 10.72 -17.81 25.47
CA LEU A 82 11.66 -18.45 24.57
C LEU A 82 12.12 -19.77 25.16
N ARG A 83 12.26 -20.79 24.31
CA ARG A 83 12.69 -22.12 24.71
C ARG A 83 13.92 -22.56 23.93
N ALA A 84 14.79 -23.33 24.59
CA ALA A 84 16.05 -23.78 24.02
C ALA A 84 15.87 -24.87 22.95
N ASP A 85 14.81 -25.66 23.03
CA ASP A 85 14.41 -26.67 22.04
C ASP A 85 14.08 -26.06 20.67
N ASN A 86 13.62 -24.81 20.64
CA ASN A 86 13.30 -24.09 19.42
C ASN A 86 14.53 -23.45 18.74
N GLY A 87 15.73 -23.64 19.30
CA GLY A 87 17.00 -23.13 18.76
C GLY A 87 17.14 -21.61 18.70
N ASP A 88 18.36 -21.14 18.45
CA ASP A 88 18.69 -19.73 18.19
C ASP A 88 18.35 -18.74 19.32
N LEU A 89 18.32 -19.22 20.57
CA LEU A 89 18.25 -18.35 21.73
C LEU A 89 19.42 -17.34 21.72
N PRO A 90 19.18 -16.08 22.13
CA PRO A 90 20.26 -15.14 22.43
C PRO A 90 21.31 -15.77 23.35
N VAL A 91 22.60 -15.55 23.09
CA VAL A 91 23.73 -16.24 23.77
C VAL A 91 23.66 -16.15 25.30
N HIS A 92 23.18 -15.03 25.84
CA HIS A 92 23.03 -14.81 27.28
C HIS A 92 21.81 -15.52 27.91
N LEU A 93 20.88 -16.05 27.10
CA LEU A 93 19.74 -16.87 27.53
C LEU A 93 20.00 -18.38 27.37
N THR A 94 21.18 -18.77 26.86
CA THR A 94 21.59 -20.17 26.81
C THR A 94 21.76 -20.65 28.25
N GLN A 95 20.72 -21.25 28.82
CA GLN A 95 20.80 -21.84 30.14
C GLN A 95 21.81 -23.00 30.11
N PRO A 96 22.59 -23.23 31.19
CA PRO A 96 23.36 -24.45 31.29
C PRO A 96 22.41 -25.64 31.14
N GLN A 97 22.74 -26.54 30.21
CA GLN A 97 21.92 -27.71 29.89
C GLN A 97 21.54 -28.43 31.19
N ALA A 98 20.24 -28.59 31.43
CA ALA A 98 19.76 -29.45 32.50
C ALA A 98 20.21 -30.87 32.16
N VAL A 99 21.22 -31.35 32.90
CA VAL A 99 21.67 -32.74 32.84
C VAL A 99 20.56 -33.57 33.46
N PHE A 100 19.79 -34.25 32.62
CA PHE A 100 18.86 -35.27 33.07
C PHE A 100 19.67 -36.55 33.30
N THR A 101 19.94 -36.84 34.57
CA THR A 101 20.45 -38.13 35.05
C THR A 101 19.35 -39.17 35.15
#